data_AF-A0A7Z0M6R5-F1
#
_entry.id   AF-A0A7Z0M6R5-F1
#
_cell.length_a   1.000
_cell.length_b   1.000
_cell.length_c   1.000
_cell.angle_alpha   90.00
_cell.angle_beta   90.00
_cell.angle_gamma   90.00
#
_symmetry.space_group_name_H-M   'P 1'
#
loop_
_entity.id
_entity.type
_entity.pdbx_description
1 polymer ?
#
loop_
_entity_poly.entity_id
_entity_poly.type
_entity_poly.pdbx_seq_one_letter_code
_entity_poly.pdbx_strand_id
1 'polypeptide(L)'
;MLKKNHQDYWTQRVDEIIRYADQLDIDVFAEIAKIYLEEAKLVQKELFAFYQRFADDKGLTLQEAMYQLRHEDMSDYQQNAKRYFEQAEKDPELLKRLNEQYASARATRMDLLNLELTWRAGVLATSISSTFENHLLKTAKYAYRKAGDRRSTINEPALRELIRTPINGKNYSEHIWGNVDKLAEDLREVLRRGFIRGLNPREMGQEIAKKYNVARSRAQTIIRTDGTAIISNSVAKRYLDAGLKYYRILVHLDDRTTDVCRRIAKEDKLYELSEMKAGLNAPPFHYNCRSGIVPDEEELGGGKVSQVHFINPLEGAASESEKVNKRRKDNSLRVDRNLINSNAYRRKFDSISENSNLNRALYQSAKEILFHRDGTKKEDLYLLDLTGKVLYKNNVSQGDRSVSYTKSMLKLIREHDSPIITIHNHPSSMPPSLGDLHSQLVRGYSEGFIVGHNGIVFQYEVSSLKSFIPYVTYLQILENNRLKGYNEFESQMSTLKELSESFGFTFKEVGRDE
;
A
#
# COMPACT_ATOMS: atom_id res chain seq x y z
N MET A 1 -10.80 3.89 -49.93
CA MET A 1 -11.75 4.72 -49.15
C MET A 1 -12.12 4.13 -47.79
N LEU A 2 -12.02 2.81 -47.56
CA LEU A 2 -12.31 2.18 -46.24
C LEU A 2 -11.34 2.55 -45.10
N LYS A 3 -10.03 2.71 -45.39
CA LYS A 3 -9.00 3.05 -44.37
C LYS A 3 -9.21 4.39 -43.65
N LYS A 4 -9.56 5.47 -44.38
CA LYS A 4 -9.83 6.80 -43.77
C LYS A 4 -10.99 6.73 -42.77
N ASN A 5 -12.05 6.01 -43.11
CA ASN A 5 -13.26 5.92 -42.29
C ASN A 5 -13.05 5.17 -40.96
N HIS A 6 -12.09 4.24 -40.91
CA HIS A 6 -11.75 3.48 -39.70
C HIS A 6 -10.91 4.30 -38.72
N GLN A 7 -9.81 4.89 -39.21
CA GLN A 7 -8.92 5.70 -38.39
C GLN A 7 -9.64 6.94 -37.85
N ASP A 8 -10.46 7.60 -38.68
CA ASP A 8 -11.26 8.76 -38.26
C ASP A 8 -12.27 8.39 -37.15
N TYR A 9 -12.93 7.23 -37.27
CA TYR A 9 -13.90 6.76 -36.28
C TYR A 9 -13.28 6.47 -34.91
N TRP A 10 -12.18 5.71 -34.86
CA TRP A 10 -11.53 5.39 -33.60
C TRP A 10 -10.80 6.60 -33.00
N THR A 11 -10.27 7.48 -33.85
CA THR A 11 -9.71 8.76 -33.39
C THR A 11 -10.78 9.61 -32.72
N GLN A 12 -11.92 9.82 -33.38
CA GLN A 12 -13.04 10.57 -32.80
C GLN A 12 -13.52 9.95 -31.49
N ARG A 13 -13.57 8.62 -31.40
CA ARG A 13 -13.96 7.92 -30.18
C ARG A 13 -13.01 8.14 -29.03
N VAL A 14 -11.70 8.03 -29.26
CA VAL A 14 -10.69 8.28 -28.22
C VAL A 14 -10.72 9.75 -27.80
N ASP A 15 -10.82 10.68 -28.75
CA ASP A 15 -10.97 12.11 -28.46
C ASP A 15 -12.20 12.41 -27.61
N GLU A 16 -13.34 11.75 -27.86
CA GLU A 16 -14.54 11.89 -27.02
C GLU A 16 -14.35 11.36 -25.60
N ILE A 17 -13.55 10.30 -25.41
CA ILE A 17 -13.20 9.79 -24.07
C ILE A 17 -12.28 10.78 -23.34
N ILE A 18 -11.26 11.28 -24.02
CA ILE A 18 -10.32 12.26 -23.45
C ILE A 18 -11.05 13.55 -23.10
N ARG A 19 -11.91 14.07 -24.00
CA ARG A 19 -12.70 15.28 -23.74
C ARG A 19 -13.61 15.12 -22.53
N TYR A 20 -14.25 13.95 -22.37
CA TYR A 20 -15.07 13.68 -21.19
C TYR A 20 -14.23 13.69 -19.91
N ALA A 21 -13.05 13.08 -19.93
CA ALA A 21 -12.13 13.12 -18.78
C ALA A 21 -11.65 14.55 -18.48
N ASP A 22 -11.25 15.32 -19.50
CA ASP A 22 -10.86 16.73 -19.38
C ASP A 22 -12.00 17.61 -18.82
N GLN A 23 -13.26 17.30 -19.11
CA GLN A 23 -14.41 17.99 -18.51
C GLN A 23 -14.58 17.63 -17.02
N LEU A 24 -14.46 16.35 -16.67
CA LEU A 24 -14.50 15.91 -15.27
C LEU A 24 -13.33 16.45 -14.44
N ASP A 25 -12.18 16.66 -15.09
CA ASP A 25 -10.99 17.25 -14.47
C ASP A 25 -11.26 18.66 -13.93
N ILE A 26 -12.09 19.47 -14.62
CA ILE A 26 -12.41 20.84 -14.20
C ILE A 26 -13.04 20.83 -12.80
N ASP A 27 -14.05 19.99 -12.61
CA ASP A 27 -14.79 19.90 -11.35
C ASP A 27 -13.91 19.36 -10.22
N VAL A 28 -13.17 18.28 -10.48
CA VAL A 28 -12.31 17.65 -9.48
C VAL A 28 -11.13 18.56 -9.10
N PHE A 29 -10.59 19.33 -10.04
CA PHE A 29 -9.53 20.31 -9.76
C PHE A 29 -10.03 21.48 -8.93
N ALA A 30 -11.26 21.94 -9.16
CA ALA A 30 -11.85 23.00 -8.35
C ALA A 30 -12.08 22.52 -6.91
N GLU A 31 -12.63 21.32 -6.74
CA GLU A 31 -12.86 20.71 -5.43
C GLU A 31 -11.55 20.51 -4.66
N ILE A 32 -10.55 19.89 -5.28
CA ILE A 32 -9.26 19.65 -4.66
C ILE A 32 -8.54 20.98 -4.38
N ALA A 33 -8.60 21.96 -5.29
CA ALA A 33 -8.01 23.27 -5.04
C ALA A 33 -8.61 23.97 -3.81
N LYS A 34 -9.92 23.81 -3.59
CA LYS A 34 -10.60 24.32 -2.40
C LYS A 34 -10.09 23.64 -1.13
N ILE A 35 -10.00 22.30 -1.12
CA ILE A 35 -9.50 21.53 0.03
C ILE A 35 -8.05 21.94 0.38
N TYR A 36 -7.16 22.03 -0.61
CA TYR A 36 -5.77 22.47 -0.39
C TYR A 36 -5.70 23.91 0.17
N LEU A 37 -6.56 24.81 -0.32
CA LEU A 37 -6.59 26.20 0.15
C LEU A 37 -7.11 26.30 1.59
N GLU A 38 -8.14 25.52 1.94
CA GLU A 38 -8.71 25.48 3.29
C GLU A 38 -7.69 24.91 4.30
N GLU A 39 -7.03 23.80 3.97
CA GLU A 39 -6.00 23.21 4.81
C GLU A 39 -4.77 24.14 4.97
N ALA A 40 -4.36 24.83 3.91
CA ALA A 40 -3.28 25.82 4.00
C ALA A 40 -3.62 26.94 5.00
N LYS A 41 -4.87 27.44 5.00
CA LYS A 41 -5.32 28.46 5.95
C LYS A 41 -5.36 27.94 7.38
N LEU A 42 -5.81 26.70 7.58
CA LEU A 42 -5.84 26.07 8.90
C LEU A 42 -4.43 25.90 9.47
N VAL A 43 -3.49 25.43 8.65
CA VAL A 43 -2.08 25.34 9.05
C VAL A 43 -1.50 26.70 9.40
N GLN A 44 -1.76 27.73 8.60
CA GLN A 44 -1.29 29.08 8.91
C GLN A 44 -1.83 29.55 10.27
N LYS A 45 -3.12 29.37 10.52
CA LYS A 45 -3.75 29.71 11.80
C LYS A 45 -3.08 28.98 12.97
N GLU A 46 -2.77 27.70 12.79
CA GLU A 46 -2.11 26.90 13.82
C GLU A 46 -0.67 27.34 14.09
N LEU A 47 0.07 27.73 13.05
CA LEU A 47 1.38 28.36 13.19
C LEU A 47 1.27 29.65 14.03
N PHE A 48 0.31 30.53 13.74
CA PHE A 48 0.11 31.74 14.54
C PHE A 48 -0.25 31.42 16.00
N ALA A 49 -1.17 30.47 16.21
CA ALA A 49 -1.58 30.05 17.55
C ALA A 49 -0.40 29.46 18.35
N PHE A 50 0.49 28.73 17.68
CA PHE A 50 1.71 28.21 18.28
C PHE A 50 2.60 29.33 18.84
N TYR A 51 2.89 30.37 18.04
CA TYR A 51 3.70 31.50 18.48
C TYR A 51 3.03 32.27 19.63
N GLN A 52 1.71 32.46 19.56
CA GLN A 52 0.96 33.16 20.62
C GLN A 52 1.01 32.39 21.94
N ARG A 53 0.72 31.08 21.92
CA ARG A 53 0.81 30.23 23.13
C ARG A 53 2.20 30.21 23.74
N PHE A 54 3.25 30.18 22.90
CA PHE A 54 4.63 30.26 23.39
C PHE A 54 4.90 31.59 24.12
N ALA A 55 4.43 32.70 23.54
CA ALA A 55 4.58 34.03 24.12
C ALA A 55 3.84 34.14 25.46
N ASP A 56 2.57 33.73 25.49
CA ASP A 56 1.71 33.78 26.68
C ASP A 56 2.27 32.92 27.83
N ASP A 57 2.67 31.67 27.54
CA ASP A 57 3.20 30.72 28.53
C ASP A 57 4.48 31.23 29.23
N LYS A 58 5.23 32.11 28.55
CA LYS A 58 6.50 32.67 29.05
C LYS A 58 6.37 34.13 29.48
N GLY A 59 5.18 34.74 29.39
CA GLY A 59 4.96 36.16 29.66
C GLY A 59 5.77 37.08 28.74
N LEU A 60 6.07 36.63 27.52
CA LEU A 60 6.87 37.34 26.53
C LEU A 60 5.99 38.11 25.56
N THR A 61 6.51 39.19 25.00
CA THR A 61 5.95 39.75 23.76
C THR A 61 6.19 38.80 22.59
N LEU A 62 5.41 38.95 21.51
CA LEU A 62 5.60 38.14 20.29
C LEU A 62 7.03 38.27 19.71
N GLN A 63 7.64 39.45 19.79
CA GLN A 63 9.01 39.67 19.34
C GLN A 63 10.04 38.93 20.21
N GLU A 64 9.86 38.92 21.53
CA GLU A 64 10.74 38.18 22.45
C GLU A 64 10.56 36.67 22.31
N ALA A 65 9.33 36.20 22.11
CA ALA A 65 9.04 34.81 21.79
C ALA A 65 9.75 34.36 20.50
N MET A 66 9.71 35.17 19.45
CA MET A 66 10.44 34.91 18.21
C MET A 66 11.96 34.88 18.41
N TYR A 67 12.50 35.79 19.23
CA TYR A 67 13.93 35.84 19.53
C TYR A 67 14.38 34.60 20.32
N GLN A 68 13.61 34.15 21.30
CA GLN A 68 13.93 32.95 22.07
C GLN A 68 13.81 31.67 21.22
N LEU A 69 12.78 31.55 20.39
CA LEU A 69 12.59 30.43 19.46
C LEU A 69 13.73 30.28 18.44
N ARG A 70 14.60 31.29 18.30
CA ARG A 70 15.81 31.26 17.46
C ARG A 70 17.05 30.70 18.18
N HIS A 71 17.13 30.79 19.51
CA HIS A 71 18.37 30.58 20.26
C HIS A 71 18.32 29.47 21.33
N GLU A 72 17.14 28.97 21.73
CA GLU A 72 17.04 27.81 22.62
C GLU A 72 17.08 26.48 21.84
N ASP A 73 17.86 25.51 22.33
CA ASP A 73 17.76 24.11 21.92
C ASP A 73 16.47 23.54 22.52
N MET A 74 15.53 23.15 21.66
CA MET A 74 14.12 22.99 22.02
C MET A 74 13.82 21.63 22.68
N SER A 75 14.82 20.96 23.27
CA SER A 75 14.83 19.54 23.61
C SER A 75 13.92 19.08 24.75
N ASP A 76 13.25 19.99 25.46
CA ASP A 76 12.41 19.63 26.60
C ASP A 76 11.03 20.28 26.46
N TYR A 77 10.00 19.46 26.21
CA TYR A 77 8.73 19.50 26.95
C TYR A 77 7.71 18.48 26.40
N GLN A 78 7.16 17.64 27.27
CA GLN A 78 6.10 16.68 26.93
C GLN A 78 4.81 17.01 27.69
N GLN A 79 3.69 17.16 26.96
CA GLN A 79 2.36 16.74 27.45
C GLN A 79 1.22 16.69 26.41
N ASN A 80 1.46 16.97 25.12
CA ASN A 80 0.37 17.03 24.12
C ASN A 80 0.34 15.88 23.08
N ALA A 81 1.26 14.91 23.14
CA ALA A 81 1.27 13.78 22.18
C ALA A 81 0.02 12.87 22.27
N LYS A 82 -0.59 12.78 23.46
CA LYS A 82 -1.68 11.83 23.75
C LYS A 82 -2.98 12.13 22.98
N ARG A 83 -3.27 13.39 22.69
CA ARG A 83 -4.50 13.83 21.99
C ARG A 83 -4.51 13.47 20.50
N TYR A 84 -3.34 13.36 19.86
CA TYR A 84 -3.23 13.07 18.43
C TYR A 84 -3.53 11.61 18.09
N PHE A 85 -3.19 10.68 18.99
CA PHE A 85 -3.41 9.24 18.80
C PHE A 85 -4.88 8.83 18.90
N GLU A 86 -5.64 9.43 19.83
CA GLU A 86 -7.06 9.12 20.04
C GLU A 86 -7.93 9.43 18.80
N GLN A 87 -7.49 10.32 17.91
CA GLN A 87 -8.21 10.67 16.67
C GLN A 87 -7.69 9.92 15.44
N ALA A 88 -6.43 9.49 15.43
CA ALA A 88 -5.80 8.78 14.32
C ALA A 88 -6.09 7.27 14.26
N GLU A 89 -6.63 6.67 15.33
CA GLU A 89 -6.97 5.23 15.42
C GLU A 89 -7.85 4.72 14.26
N LYS A 90 -8.60 5.60 13.60
CA LYS A 90 -9.53 5.24 12.52
C LYS A 90 -8.87 5.18 11.13
N ASP A 91 -7.62 5.61 10.99
CA ASP A 91 -6.89 5.63 9.71
C ASP A 91 -5.50 4.97 9.89
N PRO A 92 -5.38 3.67 9.56
CA PRO A 92 -4.14 2.91 9.75
C PRO A 92 -2.94 3.47 8.99
N GLU A 93 -3.16 4.10 7.84
CA GLU A 93 -2.11 4.66 6.99
C GLU A 93 -1.59 5.99 7.57
N LEU A 94 -2.50 6.82 8.08
CA LEU A 94 -2.14 8.02 8.84
C LEU A 94 -1.42 7.67 10.15
N LEU A 95 -1.92 6.67 10.87
CA LEU A 95 -1.32 6.22 12.12
C LEU A 95 0.12 5.72 11.93
N LYS A 96 0.39 4.98 10.85
CA LYS A 96 1.75 4.55 10.48
C LYS A 96 2.69 5.75 10.30
N ARG A 97 2.26 6.79 9.59
CA ARG A 97 3.07 8.00 9.29
C ARG A 97 3.36 8.84 10.52
N LEU A 98 2.37 9.02 11.40
CA LEU A 98 2.56 9.74 12.66
C LEU A 98 3.52 8.98 13.58
N ASN A 99 3.47 7.64 13.58
CA ASN A 99 4.39 6.80 14.32
C ASN A 99 5.84 6.92 13.81
N GLU A 100 6.08 6.89 12.49
CA GLU A 100 7.43 7.07 11.93
C GLU A 100 8.11 8.38 12.36
N GLN A 101 7.34 9.46 12.57
CA GLN A 101 7.84 10.74 13.06
C GLN A 101 8.02 10.83 14.58
N TYR A 102 7.28 10.03 15.36
CA TYR A 102 7.39 9.99 16.82
C TYR A 102 8.54 9.10 17.34
N ALA A 103 9.32 8.49 16.44
CA ALA A 103 10.48 7.66 16.80
C ALA A 103 11.58 8.39 17.59
N SER A 104 11.56 9.72 17.67
CA SER A 104 12.41 10.49 18.57
C SER A 104 11.74 10.67 19.94
N ALA A 105 12.29 10.03 20.97
CA ALA A 105 11.80 10.06 22.37
C ALA A 105 11.80 11.46 23.06
N ARG A 106 12.01 12.56 22.31
CA ARG A 106 12.05 13.95 22.78
C ARG A 106 11.31 14.87 21.81
N ALA A 107 9.98 14.73 21.71
CA ALA A 107 9.19 15.64 20.89
C ALA A 107 9.19 17.05 21.51
N THR A 108 9.87 17.98 20.84
CA THR A 108 9.93 19.41 21.15
C THR A 108 8.60 20.12 20.81
N ARG A 109 8.43 21.39 21.20
CA ARG A 109 7.33 22.24 20.70
C ARG A 109 7.32 22.32 19.16
N MET A 110 8.49 22.26 18.52
CA MET A 110 8.61 22.20 17.06
C MET A 110 8.14 20.85 16.51
N ASP A 111 8.38 19.75 17.22
CA ASP A 111 7.88 18.44 16.82
C ASP A 111 6.37 18.34 16.97
N LEU A 112 5.77 18.99 17.97
CA LEU A 112 4.31 19.10 18.07
C LEU A 112 3.71 19.86 16.90
N LEU A 113 4.33 20.97 16.49
CA LEU A 113 3.92 21.71 15.31
C LEU A 113 4.10 20.86 14.05
N ASN A 114 5.24 20.18 13.88
CA ASN A 114 5.48 19.26 12.77
C ASN A 114 4.46 18.12 12.72
N LEU A 115 4.09 17.54 13.86
CA LEU A 115 3.08 16.49 13.99
C LEU A 115 1.71 17.00 13.59
N GLU A 116 1.32 18.18 14.05
CA GLU A 116 0.08 18.84 13.66
C GLU A 116 0.04 19.11 12.15
N LEU A 117 1.16 19.54 11.56
CA LEU A 117 1.25 19.73 10.11
C LEU A 117 1.15 18.41 9.34
N THR A 118 1.80 17.35 9.83
CA THR A 118 1.72 16.00 9.24
C THR A 118 0.32 15.42 9.37
N TRP A 119 -0.34 15.58 10.51
CA TRP A 119 -1.71 15.15 10.73
C TRP A 119 -2.67 15.85 9.76
N ARG A 120 -2.55 17.18 9.61
CA ARG A 120 -3.34 17.94 8.62
C ARG A 120 -3.06 17.51 7.19
N ALA A 121 -1.80 17.20 6.87
CA ALA A 121 -1.45 16.61 5.58
C ALA A 121 -2.14 15.25 5.38
N GLY A 122 -2.24 14.43 6.43
CA GLY A 122 -3.02 13.20 6.44
C GLY A 122 -4.52 13.41 6.20
N VAL A 123 -5.15 14.32 6.96
CA VAL A 123 -6.55 14.70 6.76
C VAL A 123 -6.82 15.17 5.33
N LEU A 124 -5.89 15.96 4.77
CA LEU A 124 -5.90 16.36 3.37
C LEU A 124 -5.89 15.14 2.44
N ALA A 125 -5.00 14.16 2.66
CA ALA A 125 -4.92 12.94 1.86
C ALA A 125 -6.23 12.15 1.88
N THR A 126 -6.79 11.94 3.07
CA THR A 126 -8.05 11.20 3.25
C THR A 126 -9.21 11.94 2.57
N SER A 127 -9.24 13.27 2.68
CA SER A 127 -10.27 14.11 2.03
C SER A 127 -10.22 14.00 0.50
N ILE A 128 -9.03 14.13 -0.10
CA ILE A 128 -8.88 14.08 -1.57
C ILE A 128 -8.98 12.66 -2.14
N SER A 129 -8.70 11.62 -1.35
CA SER A 129 -8.72 10.22 -1.81
C SER A 129 -10.11 9.79 -2.29
N SER A 130 -11.16 10.17 -1.56
CA SER A 130 -12.54 9.82 -1.92
C SER A 130 -13.00 10.53 -3.21
N THR A 131 -12.70 11.82 -3.32
CA THR A 131 -12.97 12.64 -4.51
C THR A 131 -12.25 12.08 -5.74
N PHE A 132 -10.98 11.69 -5.59
CA PHE A 132 -10.20 11.14 -6.69
C PHE A 132 -10.65 9.72 -7.08
N GLU A 133 -10.92 8.84 -6.11
CA GLU A 133 -11.49 7.51 -6.41
C GLU A 133 -12.79 7.62 -7.21
N ASN A 134 -13.69 8.50 -6.79
CA ASN A 134 -14.96 8.74 -7.49
C ASN A 134 -14.75 9.29 -8.91
N HIS A 135 -13.79 10.19 -9.10
CA HIS A 135 -13.41 10.68 -10.42
C HIS A 135 -12.90 9.51 -11.30
N LEU A 136 -11.99 8.69 -10.81
CA LEU A 136 -11.45 7.54 -11.55
C LEU A 136 -12.54 6.52 -11.89
N LEU A 137 -13.47 6.23 -10.98
CA LEU A 137 -14.61 5.34 -11.26
C LEU A 137 -15.49 5.89 -12.39
N LYS A 138 -15.82 7.19 -12.38
CA LYS A 138 -16.61 7.82 -13.44
C LYS A 138 -15.89 7.76 -14.79
N THR A 139 -14.60 8.08 -14.81
CA THR A 139 -13.75 8.06 -16.00
C THR A 139 -13.63 6.65 -16.56
N ALA A 140 -13.34 5.65 -15.72
CA ALA A 140 -13.23 4.25 -16.10
C ALA A 140 -14.54 3.71 -16.69
N LYS A 141 -15.67 3.99 -16.03
CA LYS A 141 -17.00 3.54 -16.47
C LYS A 141 -17.37 4.12 -17.83
N TYR A 142 -17.07 5.40 -18.04
CA TYR A 142 -17.33 6.05 -19.33
C TYR A 142 -16.43 5.49 -20.43
N ALA A 143 -15.12 5.40 -20.19
CA ALA A 143 -14.15 4.86 -21.14
C ALA A 143 -14.51 3.43 -21.56
N TYR A 144 -14.80 2.54 -20.60
CA TYR A 144 -15.21 1.16 -20.87
C TYR A 144 -16.46 1.09 -21.75
N ARG A 145 -17.52 1.84 -21.41
CA ARG A 145 -18.76 1.87 -22.20
C ARG A 145 -18.56 2.43 -23.60
N LYS A 146 -17.72 3.45 -23.74
CA LYS A 146 -17.50 4.17 -24.99
C LYS A 146 -16.61 3.39 -25.95
N ALA A 147 -15.70 2.57 -25.44
CA ALA A 147 -14.77 1.75 -26.21
C ALA A 147 -15.43 0.59 -26.99
N GLY A 148 -16.66 0.20 -26.65
CA GLY A 148 -17.39 -0.89 -27.31
C GLY A 148 -18.89 -0.61 -27.47
N ASP A 149 -19.72 -1.65 -27.59
CA ASP A 149 -21.17 -1.47 -27.68
C ASP A 149 -21.75 -0.85 -26.38
N ARG A 150 -22.67 0.11 -26.53
CA ARG A 150 -23.28 0.90 -25.47
C ARG A 150 -24.04 0.07 -24.43
N ARG A 151 -24.41 -1.17 -24.76
CA ARG A 151 -25.16 -2.11 -23.89
C ARG A 151 -24.26 -2.86 -22.90
N SER A 152 -22.95 -2.88 -23.13
CA SER A 152 -22.02 -3.60 -22.26
C SER A 152 -21.76 -2.83 -20.97
N THR A 153 -21.92 -3.50 -19.84
CA THR A 153 -21.70 -2.93 -18.50
C THR A 153 -20.58 -3.66 -17.79
N ILE A 154 -19.71 -2.90 -17.13
CA ILE A 154 -18.76 -3.43 -16.15
C ILE A 154 -19.37 -3.35 -14.75
N ASN A 155 -19.24 -4.41 -13.97
CA ASN A 155 -19.71 -4.41 -12.59
C ASN A 155 -18.79 -3.55 -11.70
N GLU A 156 -19.34 -3.03 -10.61
CA GLU A 156 -18.60 -2.12 -9.73
C GLU A 156 -17.36 -2.75 -9.07
N PRO A 157 -17.38 -4.02 -8.61
CA PRO A 157 -16.17 -4.68 -8.12
C PRO A 157 -15.01 -4.70 -9.13
N ALA A 158 -15.27 -5.07 -10.39
CA ALA A 158 -14.28 -5.09 -11.45
C ALA A 158 -13.77 -3.68 -11.79
N LEU A 159 -14.64 -2.67 -11.70
CA LEU A 159 -14.25 -1.27 -11.89
C LEU A 159 -13.30 -0.79 -10.79
N ARG A 160 -13.58 -1.16 -9.53
CA ARG A 160 -12.73 -0.84 -8.36
C ARG A 160 -11.38 -1.55 -8.43
N GLU A 161 -11.36 -2.79 -8.91
CA GLU A 161 -10.11 -3.52 -9.18
C GLU A 161 -9.30 -2.84 -10.28
N LEU A 162 -9.96 -2.44 -11.37
CA LEU A 162 -9.32 -1.76 -12.50
C LEU A 162 -8.65 -0.45 -12.06
N ILE A 163 -9.33 0.40 -11.28
CA ILE A 163 -8.73 1.67 -10.83
C ILE A 163 -7.60 1.50 -9.81
N ARG A 164 -7.51 0.33 -9.15
CA ARG A 164 -6.41 -0.02 -8.22
C ARG A 164 -5.24 -0.66 -8.93
N THR A 165 -5.33 -0.90 -10.24
CA THR A 165 -4.24 -1.47 -11.02
C THR A 165 -3.02 -0.53 -10.95
N PRO A 166 -1.86 -1.01 -10.47
CA PRO A 166 -0.68 -0.16 -10.34
C PRO A 166 -0.15 0.34 -11.68
N ILE A 167 0.32 1.57 -11.69
CA ILE A 167 1.02 2.24 -12.79
C ILE A 167 2.45 2.46 -12.31
N ASN A 168 3.43 1.88 -13.00
CA ASN A 168 4.84 1.92 -12.56
C ASN A 168 5.06 1.46 -11.10
N GLY A 169 4.27 0.47 -10.66
CA GLY A 169 4.37 -0.14 -9.33
C GLY A 169 3.62 0.58 -8.21
N LYS A 170 2.85 1.65 -8.50
CA LYS A 170 2.01 2.35 -7.53
C LYS A 170 0.60 2.59 -8.05
N ASN A 171 -0.40 2.49 -7.19
CA ASN A 171 -1.78 2.86 -7.51
C ASN A 171 -2.08 4.34 -7.18
N TYR A 172 -3.27 4.81 -7.54
CA TYR A 172 -3.67 6.21 -7.34
C TYR A 172 -3.63 6.67 -5.87
N SER A 173 -3.98 5.79 -4.93
CA SER A 173 -3.93 6.09 -3.49
C SER A 173 -2.49 6.29 -3.05
N GLU A 174 -1.58 5.40 -3.47
CA GLU A 174 -0.15 5.52 -3.17
C GLU A 174 0.47 6.80 -3.79
N HIS A 175 0.00 7.24 -4.96
CA HIS A 175 0.41 8.51 -5.56
C HIS A 175 -0.07 9.73 -4.76
N ILE A 176 -1.33 9.74 -4.30
CA ILE A 176 -1.86 10.79 -3.43
C ILE A 176 -1.02 10.91 -2.17
N TRP A 177 -0.83 9.78 -1.50
CA TRP A 177 -0.11 9.70 -0.26
C TRP A 177 1.35 10.13 -0.43
N GLY A 178 2.02 9.71 -1.51
CA GLY A 178 3.38 10.17 -1.81
C GLY A 178 3.47 11.68 -2.04
N ASN A 179 2.45 12.31 -2.63
CA ASN A 179 2.40 13.77 -2.78
C ASN A 179 2.24 14.48 -1.43
N VAL A 180 1.41 13.91 -0.55
CA VAL A 180 1.16 14.42 0.80
C VAL A 180 2.39 14.26 1.69
N ASP A 181 3.11 13.14 1.60
CA ASP A 181 4.38 12.95 2.31
C ASP A 181 5.40 14.00 1.90
N LYS A 182 5.47 14.30 0.59
CA LYS A 182 6.35 15.35 0.10
C LYS A 182 5.93 16.73 0.61
N LEU A 183 4.63 17.01 0.72
CA LEU A 183 4.13 18.23 1.35
C LEU A 183 4.55 18.30 2.83
N ALA A 184 4.38 17.23 3.60
CA ALA A 184 4.80 17.20 5.01
C ALA A 184 6.31 17.43 5.16
N GLU A 185 7.13 16.85 4.28
CA GLU A 185 8.58 17.15 4.21
C GLU A 185 8.86 18.62 3.85
N ASP A 186 8.19 19.16 2.83
CA ASP A 186 8.31 20.56 2.41
C ASP A 186 7.94 21.52 3.57
N LEU A 187 6.91 21.20 4.35
CA LEU A 187 6.47 22.00 5.50
C LEU A 187 7.47 21.97 6.66
N ARG A 188 8.01 20.79 6.99
CA ARG A 188 9.09 20.66 7.99
C ARG A 188 10.30 21.52 7.63
N GLU A 189 10.67 21.54 6.35
CA GLU A 189 11.80 22.35 5.89
C GLU A 189 11.50 23.86 5.95
N VAL A 190 10.26 24.29 5.65
CA VAL A 190 9.84 25.69 5.82
C VAL A 190 9.95 26.11 7.29
N LEU A 191 9.45 25.29 8.21
CA LEU A 191 9.55 25.57 9.65
C LEU A 191 11.01 25.65 10.10
N ARG A 192 11.81 24.61 9.81
CA ARG A 192 13.22 24.55 10.18
C ARG A 192 13.99 25.79 9.70
N ARG A 193 13.83 26.17 8.43
CA ARG A 193 14.48 27.37 7.87
C ARG A 193 13.94 28.65 8.50
N GLY A 194 12.63 28.71 8.74
CA GLY A 194 11.96 29.86 9.33
C GLY A 194 12.50 30.19 10.71
N PHE A 195 12.58 29.18 11.59
CA PHE A 195 13.13 29.34 12.94
C PHE A 195 14.60 29.74 12.93
N ILE A 196 15.45 29.06 12.14
CA ILE A 196 16.89 29.39 12.05
C ILE A 196 17.10 30.84 11.60
N ARG A 197 16.30 31.31 10.64
CA ARG A 197 16.39 32.67 10.09
C ARG A 197 15.65 33.71 10.93
N GLY A 198 14.87 33.31 11.92
CA GLY A 198 14.01 34.22 12.69
C GLY A 198 12.89 34.85 11.86
N LEU A 199 12.36 34.14 10.86
CA LEU A 199 11.23 34.62 10.08
C LEU A 199 10.01 34.82 10.98
N ASN A 200 9.22 35.85 10.69
CA ASN A 200 7.97 36.04 11.44
C ASN A 200 6.87 35.06 10.97
N PRO A 201 5.84 34.80 11.79
CA PRO A 201 4.79 33.83 11.46
C PRO A 201 4.04 34.13 10.15
N ARG A 202 3.96 35.41 9.75
CA ARG A 202 3.34 35.83 8.49
C ARG A 202 4.17 35.41 7.29
N GLU A 203 5.48 35.60 7.34
CA GLU A 203 6.41 35.19 6.27
C GLU A 203 6.42 33.67 6.11
N MET A 204 6.51 32.92 7.21
CA MET A 204 6.42 31.46 7.17
C MET A 204 5.05 30.99 6.66
N GLY A 205 3.96 31.66 7.07
CA GLY A 205 2.63 31.37 6.55
C GLY A 205 2.54 31.51 5.02
N GLN A 206 3.20 32.51 4.45
CA GLN A 206 3.28 32.68 2.99
C GLN A 206 4.06 31.54 2.32
N GLU A 207 5.20 31.12 2.89
CA GLU A 207 5.96 29.98 2.37
C GLU A 207 5.16 28.67 2.45
N ILE A 208 4.42 28.45 3.54
CA ILE A 208 3.50 27.32 3.67
C ILE A 208 2.44 27.35 2.55
N ALA A 209 1.80 28.49 2.31
CA ALA A 209 0.82 28.62 1.23
C ALA A 209 1.43 28.27 -0.15
N LYS A 210 2.69 28.69 -0.41
CA LYS A 210 3.40 28.31 -1.64
C LYS A 210 3.59 26.79 -1.73
N LYS A 211 3.96 26.12 -0.64
CA LYS A 211 4.12 24.65 -0.62
C LYS A 211 2.80 23.92 -0.87
N TYR A 212 1.71 24.37 -0.25
CA TYR A 212 0.37 23.85 -0.53
C TYR A 212 -0.03 24.04 -2.00
N ASN A 213 0.27 25.20 -2.60
CA ASN A 213 0.00 25.46 -4.01
C ASN A 213 0.79 24.52 -4.94
N VAL A 214 2.05 24.22 -4.60
CA VAL A 214 2.88 23.25 -5.33
C VAL A 214 2.30 21.84 -5.19
N ALA A 215 1.95 21.40 -3.98
CA ALA A 215 1.35 20.08 -3.74
C ALA A 215 0.00 19.92 -4.44
N ARG A 216 -0.82 20.98 -4.49
CA ARG A 216 -2.06 21.03 -5.28
C ARG A 216 -1.79 20.83 -6.78
N SER A 217 -0.81 21.53 -7.34
CA SER A 217 -0.45 21.39 -8.75
C SER A 217 0.08 19.98 -9.09
N ARG A 218 0.86 19.38 -8.18
CA ARG A 218 1.28 17.98 -8.30
C ARG A 218 0.07 17.02 -8.27
N ALA A 219 -0.89 17.24 -7.36
CA ALA A 219 -2.11 16.44 -7.29
C ALA A 219 -2.91 16.49 -8.60
N GLN A 220 -3.08 17.66 -9.21
CA GLN A 220 -3.73 17.80 -10.52
C GLN A 220 -2.99 17.00 -11.60
N THR A 221 -1.66 17.02 -11.59
CA THR A 221 -0.84 16.23 -12.52
C THR A 221 -1.03 14.72 -12.32
N ILE A 222 -1.10 14.27 -11.06
CA ILE A 222 -1.37 12.87 -10.71
C ILE A 222 -2.75 12.45 -11.24
N ILE A 223 -3.78 13.26 -11.02
CA ILE A 223 -5.15 12.98 -11.48
C ILE A 223 -5.20 12.78 -12.99
N ARG A 224 -4.57 13.66 -13.75
CA ARG A 224 -4.50 13.53 -15.22
C ARG A 224 -3.76 12.27 -15.66
N THR A 225 -2.65 11.98 -14.99
CA THR A 225 -1.77 10.86 -15.34
C THR A 225 -2.46 9.53 -15.06
N ASP A 226 -2.95 9.35 -13.84
CA ASP A 226 -3.65 8.13 -13.46
C ASP A 226 -4.99 8.02 -14.19
N GLY A 227 -5.71 9.13 -14.39
CA GLY A 227 -6.91 9.16 -15.23
C GLY A 227 -6.66 8.64 -16.63
N THR A 228 -5.55 9.02 -17.26
CA THR A 228 -5.12 8.50 -18.58
C THR A 228 -4.84 7.00 -18.53
N ALA A 229 -4.15 6.53 -17.49
CA ALA A 229 -3.87 5.10 -17.33
C ALA A 229 -5.16 4.30 -17.17
N ILE A 230 -6.09 4.82 -16.37
CA ILE A 230 -7.39 4.22 -16.13
C ILE A 230 -8.23 4.19 -17.41
N ILE A 231 -8.18 5.24 -18.24
CA ILE A 231 -8.79 5.23 -19.58
C ILE A 231 -8.20 4.09 -20.40
N SER A 232 -6.86 4.03 -20.53
CA SER A 232 -6.19 3.00 -21.33
C SER A 232 -6.54 1.58 -20.86
N ASN A 233 -6.48 1.32 -19.55
CA ASN A 233 -6.83 0.03 -18.97
C ASN A 233 -8.32 -0.32 -19.18
N SER A 234 -9.22 0.67 -19.08
CA SER A 234 -10.66 0.47 -19.30
C SER A 234 -10.98 0.13 -20.75
N VAL A 235 -10.33 0.83 -21.69
CA VAL A 235 -10.46 0.57 -23.12
C VAL A 235 -9.92 -0.82 -23.46
N ALA A 236 -8.75 -1.17 -22.94
CA ALA A 236 -8.12 -2.48 -23.15
C ALA A 236 -8.96 -3.62 -22.62
N LYS A 237 -9.50 -3.48 -21.39
CA LYS A 237 -10.43 -4.45 -20.81
C LYS A 237 -11.65 -4.65 -21.71
N ARG A 238 -12.18 -3.57 -22.30
CA ARG A 238 -13.31 -3.66 -23.22
C ARG A 238 -12.96 -4.38 -24.52
N TYR A 239 -11.76 -4.16 -25.06
CA TYR A 239 -11.25 -4.84 -26.25
C TYR A 239 -11.07 -6.34 -26.00
N LEU A 240 -10.49 -6.71 -24.85
CA LEU A 240 -10.39 -8.10 -24.41
C LEU A 240 -11.78 -8.76 -24.29
N ASP A 241 -12.76 -8.06 -23.71
CA ASP A 241 -14.14 -8.54 -23.60
C ASP A 241 -14.84 -8.67 -24.97
N ALA A 242 -14.33 -7.99 -25.99
CA ALA A 242 -14.79 -8.12 -27.37
C ALA A 242 -14.02 -9.19 -28.16
N GLY A 243 -13.04 -9.86 -27.55
CA GLY A 243 -12.23 -10.89 -28.19
C GLY A 243 -11.08 -10.37 -29.06
N LEU A 244 -10.75 -9.07 -28.95
CA LEU A 244 -9.65 -8.47 -29.70
C LEU A 244 -8.30 -8.85 -29.05
N LYS A 245 -7.25 -8.95 -29.87
CA LYS A 245 -5.90 -9.35 -29.43
C LYS A 245 -4.86 -8.25 -29.52
N TYR A 246 -4.96 -7.36 -30.50
CA TYR A 246 -3.94 -6.35 -30.75
C TYR A 246 -4.48 -4.92 -30.70
N TYR A 247 -3.60 -4.00 -30.31
CA TYR A 247 -3.87 -2.58 -30.27
C TYR A 247 -2.68 -1.76 -30.78
N ARG A 248 -2.96 -0.50 -31.10
CA ARG A 248 -1.99 0.54 -31.45
C ARG A 248 -2.16 1.74 -30.55
N ILE A 249 -1.10 2.54 -30.45
CA ILE A 249 -1.14 3.80 -29.70
C ILE A 249 -1.72 4.90 -30.60
N LEU A 250 -2.78 5.53 -30.14
CA LEU A 250 -3.27 6.77 -30.73
C LEU A 250 -2.71 7.96 -29.94
N VAL A 251 -1.80 8.70 -30.56
CA VAL A 251 -1.23 9.90 -29.96
C VAL A 251 -2.08 11.10 -30.31
N HIS A 252 -2.54 11.85 -29.31
CA HIS A 252 -3.16 13.15 -29.53
C HIS A 252 -2.08 14.17 -29.93
N LEU A 253 -2.05 14.55 -31.20
CA LEU A 253 -1.06 15.46 -31.79
C LEU A 253 -1.57 16.91 -31.76
N ASP A 254 -0.94 17.75 -30.96
CA ASP A 254 -1.13 19.19 -30.87
C ASP A 254 0.18 19.91 -30.50
N ASP A 255 0.09 21.23 -30.26
CA ASP A 255 1.24 22.06 -29.89
C ASP A 255 1.84 21.69 -28.53
N ARG A 256 1.13 20.90 -27.72
CA ARG A 256 1.55 20.45 -26.39
C ARG A 256 2.05 19.00 -26.40
N THR A 257 2.05 18.31 -27.56
CA THR A 257 2.57 16.94 -27.65
C THR A 257 4.08 16.92 -27.46
N THR A 258 4.53 16.06 -26.56
CA THR A 258 5.95 15.85 -26.24
C THR A 258 6.68 15.09 -27.36
N ASP A 259 8.00 15.24 -27.43
CA ASP A 259 8.82 14.49 -28.39
C ASP A 259 8.73 12.96 -28.20
N VAL A 260 8.52 12.52 -26.95
CA VAL A 260 8.26 11.11 -26.64
C VAL A 260 7.02 10.63 -27.38
N CYS A 261 5.91 11.35 -27.24
CA CYS A 261 4.67 11.00 -27.93
C CYS A 261 4.77 11.16 -29.45
N ARG A 262 5.46 12.18 -29.96
CA ARG A 262 5.70 12.34 -31.42
C ARG A 262 6.53 11.17 -31.98
N ARG A 263 7.48 10.62 -31.22
CA ARG A 263 8.25 9.44 -31.62
C ARG A 263 7.35 8.20 -31.67
N ILE A 264 6.57 7.95 -30.62
CA ILE A 264 5.62 6.83 -30.57
C ILE A 264 4.62 6.89 -31.74
N ALA A 265 4.13 8.09 -32.08
CA ALA A 265 3.24 8.29 -33.23
C ALA A 265 3.88 7.91 -34.56
N LYS A 266 5.21 8.11 -34.71
CA LYS A 266 5.96 7.75 -35.92
C LYS A 266 6.29 6.26 -35.99
N GLU A 267 6.51 5.62 -34.84
CA GLU A 267 6.82 4.20 -34.77
C GLU A 267 5.63 3.33 -35.19
N ASP A 268 4.40 3.78 -34.88
CA ASP A 268 3.13 3.07 -35.20
C ASP A 268 3.24 1.56 -34.96
N LYS A 269 3.70 1.21 -33.75
CA LYS A 269 3.98 -0.16 -33.36
C LYS A 269 2.70 -0.90 -32.98
N LEU A 270 2.62 -2.17 -33.38
CA LEU A 270 1.57 -3.10 -32.97
C LEU A 270 1.92 -3.72 -31.60
N TYR A 271 0.94 -3.80 -30.70
CA TYR A 271 1.09 -4.35 -29.36
C TYR A 271 0.01 -5.39 -29.07
N GLU A 272 0.35 -6.41 -28.28
CA GLU A 272 -0.60 -7.41 -27.81
C GLU A 272 -1.30 -6.93 -26.54
N LEU A 273 -2.64 -7.04 -26.49
CA LEU A 273 -3.46 -6.62 -25.35
C LEU A 273 -3.13 -7.41 -24.07
N SER A 274 -2.73 -8.67 -24.20
CA SER A 274 -2.34 -9.54 -23.07
C SER A 274 -1.07 -9.05 -22.36
N GLU A 275 -0.20 -8.33 -23.06
CA GLU A 275 1.06 -7.79 -22.55
C GLU A 275 0.96 -6.31 -22.12
N MET A 276 -0.24 -5.73 -22.17
CA MET A 276 -0.43 -4.30 -21.94
C MET A 276 -0.10 -3.89 -20.50
N LYS A 277 0.75 -2.86 -20.39
CA LYS A 277 1.22 -2.23 -19.15
C LYS A 277 1.26 -0.71 -19.36
N ALA A 278 0.31 -0.02 -18.74
CA ALA A 278 0.30 1.44 -18.67
C ALA A 278 1.62 1.96 -18.08
N GLY A 279 2.21 3.00 -18.69
CA GLY A 279 3.54 3.50 -18.31
C GLY A 279 4.69 2.92 -19.11
N LEU A 280 4.51 1.76 -19.77
CA LEU A 280 5.58 1.07 -20.51
C LEU A 280 5.26 0.93 -22.00
N ASN A 281 4.20 0.21 -22.34
CA ASN A 281 3.77 -0.02 -23.73
C ASN A 281 2.36 0.51 -24.00
N ALA A 282 1.73 1.16 -23.03
CA ALA A 282 0.48 1.88 -23.16
C ALA A 282 0.52 3.22 -22.40
N PRO A 283 -0.33 4.20 -22.76
CA PRO A 283 -0.39 5.48 -22.07
C PRO A 283 -0.78 5.31 -20.58
N PRO A 284 -0.37 6.24 -19.71
CA PRO A 284 0.43 7.43 -19.99
C PRO A 284 1.93 7.12 -20.11
N PHE A 285 2.63 7.73 -21.08
CA PHE A 285 4.10 7.59 -21.20
C PHE A 285 4.89 8.63 -20.41
N HIS A 286 4.21 9.67 -19.94
CA HIS A 286 4.76 10.77 -19.17
C HIS A 286 3.63 11.43 -18.39
N TYR A 287 3.98 12.30 -17.44
CA TYR A 287 2.99 13.11 -16.73
C TYR A 287 2.16 13.95 -17.70
N ASN A 288 0.85 14.05 -17.45
CA ASN A 288 -0.11 14.77 -18.29
C ASN A 288 -0.21 14.25 -19.75
N CYS A 289 0.14 12.98 -20.00
CA CYS A 289 -0.10 12.34 -21.29
C CYS A 289 -1.58 12.38 -21.65
N ARG A 290 -1.90 12.55 -22.95
CA ARG A 290 -3.26 12.54 -23.50
C ARG A 290 -3.39 11.55 -24.65
N SER A 291 -2.52 10.55 -24.69
CA SER A 291 -2.59 9.49 -25.69
C SER A 291 -3.59 8.42 -25.26
N GLY A 292 -4.15 7.71 -26.22
CA GLY A 292 -5.04 6.58 -26.01
C GLY A 292 -4.57 5.34 -26.78
N ILE A 293 -5.43 4.33 -26.81
CA ILE A 293 -5.23 3.12 -27.60
C ILE A 293 -6.42 2.91 -28.53
N VAL A 294 -6.17 2.28 -29.67
CA VAL A 294 -7.16 1.89 -30.67
C VAL A 294 -6.93 0.44 -31.08
N PRO A 295 -7.96 -0.32 -31.49
CA PRO A 295 -7.74 -1.68 -31.96
C PRO A 295 -7.00 -1.64 -33.29
N ASP A 296 -6.27 -2.71 -33.59
CA ASP A 296 -5.68 -2.88 -34.92
C ASP A 296 -6.76 -3.05 -36.00
N GLU A 297 -6.49 -2.57 -37.22
CA GLU A 297 -7.42 -2.64 -38.35
C GLU A 297 -7.77 -4.06 -38.75
N GLU A 298 -6.81 -4.99 -38.67
CA GLU A 298 -6.98 -6.38 -39.12
C GLU A 298 -7.91 -7.18 -38.19
N GLU A 299 -8.02 -6.77 -36.93
CA GLU A 299 -8.93 -7.37 -35.94
C GLU A 299 -10.41 -7.13 -36.26
N LEU A 300 -10.73 -6.12 -37.07
CA LEU A 300 -12.10 -5.67 -37.34
C LEU A 300 -12.62 -6.09 -38.73
N GLY A 301 -11.77 -6.66 -39.58
CA GLY A 301 -12.07 -7.05 -40.97
C GLY A 301 -12.51 -8.51 -41.18
N GLY A 302 -12.55 -9.34 -40.15
CA GLY A 302 -12.78 -10.78 -40.26
C GLY A 302 -14.11 -11.25 -39.69
N GLY A 303 -15.17 -11.21 -40.50
CA GLY A 303 -16.42 -11.91 -40.20
C GLY A 303 -16.23 -13.43 -40.19
N LYS A 304 -16.10 -14.01 -38.99
CA LYS A 304 -16.56 -15.36 -38.61
C LYS A 304 -16.43 -15.47 -37.10
N VAL A 305 -17.54 -15.23 -36.41
CA VAL A 305 -17.72 -15.64 -35.02
C VAL A 305 -17.75 -17.16 -35.01
N SER A 306 -16.58 -17.78 -34.92
CA SER A 306 -16.48 -19.18 -34.52
C SER A 306 -16.89 -19.23 -33.05
N GLN A 307 -18.02 -19.85 -32.75
CA GLN A 307 -18.29 -20.36 -31.40
C GLN A 307 -17.16 -21.33 -31.07
N VAL A 308 -16.17 -20.85 -30.31
CA VAL A 308 -15.21 -21.70 -29.63
C VAL A 308 -15.72 -21.81 -28.20
N HIS A 309 -15.88 -23.05 -27.72
CA HIS A 309 -16.26 -23.32 -26.34
C HIS A 309 -15.36 -22.53 -25.38
N PHE A 310 -16.02 -21.78 -24.49
CA PHE A 310 -15.36 -21.06 -23.41
C PHE A 310 -14.66 -22.04 -22.48
N ILE A 311 -13.32 -22.02 -22.47
CA ILE A 311 -12.56 -22.31 -21.26
C ILE A 311 -12.42 -20.97 -20.54
N ASN A 312 -12.93 -20.91 -19.32
CA ASN A 312 -12.86 -19.75 -18.44
C ASN A 312 -11.38 -19.34 -18.24
N PRO A 313 -10.92 -18.13 -18.62
CA PRO A 313 -9.52 -17.73 -18.42
C PRO A 313 -9.12 -17.50 -16.96
N LEU A 314 -10.03 -17.68 -16.00
CA LEU A 314 -9.75 -17.66 -14.57
C LEU A 314 -9.30 -19.02 -13.99
N GLU A 315 -9.15 -20.06 -14.82
CA GLU A 315 -8.60 -21.37 -14.38
C GLU A 315 -7.35 -21.82 -15.15
N GLY A 316 -6.78 -21.01 -16.06
CA GLY A 316 -5.65 -21.40 -16.91
C GLY A 316 -4.31 -20.68 -16.66
N ALA A 317 -4.29 -19.57 -15.94
CA ALA A 317 -3.06 -18.78 -15.73
C ALA A 317 -2.11 -19.35 -14.65
N ALA A 318 -2.27 -20.63 -14.30
CA ALA A 318 -1.42 -21.32 -13.34
C ALA A 318 -0.28 -22.13 -13.97
N SER A 319 -0.22 -22.34 -15.30
CA SER A 319 0.70 -23.37 -15.84
C SER A 319 1.71 -22.98 -16.92
N GLU A 320 1.86 -21.70 -17.29
CA GLU A 320 2.83 -21.33 -18.34
C GLU A 320 3.88 -20.27 -17.95
N SER A 321 3.68 -19.55 -16.84
CA SER A 321 4.75 -18.81 -16.16
C SER A 321 5.70 -19.70 -15.34
N GLU A 322 5.43 -21.01 -15.23
CA GLU A 322 6.24 -21.97 -14.47
C GLU A 322 7.41 -22.59 -15.25
N LYS A 323 7.54 -22.35 -16.56
CA LYS A 323 8.60 -22.99 -17.36
C LYS A 323 9.80 -22.09 -17.74
N VAL A 324 9.74 -20.78 -17.51
CA VAL A 324 10.83 -19.85 -17.88
C VAL A 324 11.62 -19.28 -16.68
N ASN A 325 11.14 -19.43 -15.44
CA ASN A 325 11.90 -19.02 -14.23
C ASN A 325 12.59 -20.16 -13.46
N LYS A 326 12.83 -21.31 -14.12
CA LYS A 326 13.81 -22.30 -13.64
C LYS A 326 15.22 -21.81 -13.92
N ARG A 327 15.72 -20.83 -13.14
CA ARG A 327 17.14 -20.63 -12.78
C ARG A 327 17.34 -19.29 -12.05
N ARG A 328 16.95 -19.30 -10.77
CA ARG A 328 17.76 -18.86 -9.60
C ARG A 328 16.86 -18.94 -8.36
N LYS A 329 16.60 -20.17 -7.89
CA LYS A 329 16.11 -20.36 -6.51
C LYS A 329 17.22 -19.88 -5.59
N ASP A 330 16.92 -18.91 -4.75
CA ASP A 330 17.83 -18.44 -3.72
C ASP A 330 18.09 -19.62 -2.76
N ASN A 331 19.35 -20.10 -2.71
CA ASN A 331 19.71 -21.23 -1.87
C ASN A 331 19.47 -20.94 -0.38
N SER A 332 19.38 -19.67 0.04
CA SER A 332 19.12 -19.27 1.43
C SER A 332 17.66 -19.46 1.87
N LEU A 333 16.73 -19.71 0.94
CA LEU A 333 15.29 -19.86 1.21
C LEU A 333 14.79 -21.31 1.02
N ARG A 334 15.70 -22.27 0.84
CA ARG A 334 15.33 -23.68 0.66
C ARG A 334 14.96 -24.32 1.99
N VAL A 335 13.97 -25.20 1.94
CA VAL A 335 13.58 -26.00 3.08
C VAL A 335 14.46 -27.24 3.16
N ASP A 336 15.07 -27.47 4.32
CA ASP A 336 15.79 -28.72 4.58
C ASP A 336 14.78 -29.86 4.78
N ARG A 337 14.45 -30.57 3.70
CA ARG A 337 13.48 -31.66 3.72
C ARG A 337 13.91 -32.82 4.62
N ASN A 338 15.21 -33.04 4.81
CA ASN A 338 15.69 -34.11 5.69
C ASN A 338 15.44 -33.73 7.14
N LEU A 339 15.73 -32.48 7.51
CA LEU A 339 15.41 -31.95 8.82
C LEU A 339 13.91 -31.97 9.10
N ILE A 340 13.08 -31.46 8.19
CA ILE A 340 11.62 -31.38 8.36
C ILE A 340 10.95 -32.77 8.44
N ASN A 341 11.52 -33.79 7.79
CA ASN A 341 11.03 -35.17 7.90
C ASN A 341 11.64 -35.94 9.10
N SER A 342 12.55 -35.34 9.87
CA SER A 342 13.21 -36.01 10.98
C SER A 342 12.30 -36.20 12.20
N ASN A 343 12.58 -37.23 12.99
CA ASN A 343 11.94 -37.42 14.29
C ASN A 343 12.22 -36.24 15.24
N ALA A 344 13.37 -35.57 15.09
CA ALA A 344 13.70 -34.40 15.89
C ALA A 344 12.74 -33.22 15.63
N TYR A 345 12.45 -32.93 14.35
CA TYR A 345 11.47 -31.89 14.00
C TYR A 345 10.05 -32.29 14.42
N ARG A 346 9.67 -33.57 14.25
CA ARG A 346 8.39 -34.10 14.74
C ARG A 346 8.20 -33.87 16.24
N ARG A 347 9.23 -34.16 17.05
CA ARG A 347 9.18 -34.01 18.51
C ARG A 347 8.90 -32.58 18.97
N LYS A 348 9.26 -31.55 18.19
CA LYS A 348 8.90 -30.15 18.50
C LYS A 348 7.39 -29.97 18.63
N PHE A 349 6.58 -30.72 17.88
CA PHE A 349 5.13 -30.59 17.91
C PHE A 349 4.47 -31.44 18.98
N ASP A 350 5.12 -32.53 19.41
CA ASP A 350 4.52 -33.48 20.35
C ASP A 350 4.31 -32.87 21.75
N SER A 351 5.04 -31.79 22.10
CA SER A 351 4.95 -31.08 23.38
C SER A 351 4.23 -29.72 23.33
N ILE A 352 3.59 -29.37 22.21
CA ILE A 352 2.91 -28.08 22.07
C ILE A 352 1.66 -27.98 22.95
N SER A 353 0.90 -29.07 23.06
CA SER A 353 -0.32 -29.17 23.88
C SER A 353 -0.53 -30.58 24.40
N GLU A 354 -1.45 -30.76 25.35
CA GLU A 354 -1.90 -32.10 25.80
C GLU A 354 -2.73 -32.84 24.73
N ASN A 355 -3.22 -32.14 23.70
CA ASN A 355 -4.03 -32.72 22.65
C ASN A 355 -3.17 -33.28 21.50
N SER A 356 -2.97 -34.60 21.52
CA SER A 356 -2.21 -35.31 20.47
C SER A 356 -2.75 -35.13 19.04
N ASN A 357 -4.05 -34.90 18.85
CA ASN A 357 -4.65 -34.65 17.55
C ASN A 357 -4.27 -33.26 17.03
N LEU A 358 -4.33 -32.24 17.89
CA LEU A 358 -3.87 -30.88 17.57
C LEU A 358 -2.38 -30.86 17.23
N ASN A 359 -1.54 -31.50 18.05
CA ASN A 359 -0.11 -31.61 17.82
C ASN A 359 0.20 -32.25 16.46
N ARG A 360 -0.53 -33.31 16.11
CA ARG A 360 -0.42 -33.97 14.81
C ARG A 360 -0.86 -33.05 13.67
N ALA A 361 -1.96 -32.32 13.82
CA ALA A 361 -2.48 -31.41 12.80
C ALA A 361 -1.55 -30.23 12.54
N LEU A 362 -0.95 -29.65 13.58
CA LEU A 362 0.05 -28.59 13.49
C LEU A 362 1.30 -29.08 12.75
N TYR A 363 1.81 -30.27 13.09
CA TYR A 363 2.95 -30.87 12.37
C TYR A 363 2.66 -31.10 10.88
N GLN A 364 1.48 -31.65 10.54
CA GLN A 364 1.13 -31.88 9.13
C GLN A 364 0.96 -30.57 8.36
N SER A 365 0.34 -29.56 8.99
CA SER A 365 0.19 -28.22 8.42
C SER A 365 1.55 -27.56 8.19
N ALA A 366 2.46 -27.65 9.15
CA ALA A 366 3.83 -27.15 9.04
C ALA A 366 4.56 -27.75 7.83
N LYS A 367 4.49 -29.07 7.65
CA LYS A 367 5.12 -29.75 6.51
C LYS A 367 4.53 -29.32 5.18
N GLU A 368 3.21 -29.23 5.10
CA GLU A 368 2.51 -28.82 3.89
C GLU A 368 2.92 -27.41 3.46
N ILE A 369 2.88 -26.47 4.41
CA ILE A 369 3.28 -25.08 4.21
C ILE A 369 4.75 -24.98 3.75
N LEU A 370 5.66 -25.60 4.50
CA LEU A 370 7.10 -25.52 4.21
C LEU A 370 7.44 -26.14 2.84
N PHE A 371 6.88 -27.30 2.51
CA PHE A 371 7.13 -27.94 1.22
C PHE A 371 6.49 -27.19 0.05
N HIS A 372 5.34 -26.55 0.27
CA HIS A 372 4.71 -25.71 -0.74
C HIS A 372 5.53 -24.43 -1.01
N ARG A 373 6.11 -23.82 0.04
CA ARG A 373 6.87 -22.56 -0.05
C ARG A 373 8.39 -22.72 -0.24
N ASP A 374 8.87 -23.93 -0.50
CA ASP A 374 10.29 -24.27 -0.68
C ASP A 374 11.00 -23.45 -1.79
N GLY A 375 11.92 -22.59 -1.36
CA GLY A 375 12.68 -21.68 -2.24
C GLY A 375 11.91 -20.46 -2.69
N THR A 376 10.83 -20.09 -1.98
CA THR A 376 10.01 -18.91 -2.26
C THR A 376 10.07 -17.91 -1.11
N LYS A 377 9.78 -16.63 -1.37
CA LYS A 377 9.61 -15.58 -0.36
C LYS A 377 8.17 -15.46 0.15
N LYS A 378 7.27 -16.37 -0.25
CA LYS A 378 5.83 -16.28 0.01
C LYS A 378 5.46 -17.03 1.29
N GLU A 379 4.31 -16.67 1.85
CA GLU A 379 3.81 -17.22 3.10
C GLU A 379 2.42 -17.84 2.92
N ASP A 380 2.20 -18.98 3.58
CA ASP A 380 0.87 -19.58 3.76
C ASP A 380 0.38 -19.36 5.18
N LEU A 381 -0.94 -19.32 5.36
CA LEU A 381 -1.56 -19.24 6.69
C LEU A 381 -2.70 -20.23 6.80
N TYR A 382 -2.60 -21.14 7.75
CA TYR A 382 -3.63 -22.14 8.03
C TYR A 382 -4.32 -21.80 9.35
N LEU A 383 -5.64 -22.01 9.39
CA LEU A 383 -6.48 -21.83 10.56
C LEU A 383 -6.92 -23.19 11.08
N LEU A 384 -6.78 -23.43 12.38
CA LEU A 384 -7.18 -24.67 13.05
C LEU A 384 -8.07 -24.35 14.25
N ASP A 385 -8.91 -25.29 14.66
CA ASP A 385 -9.56 -25.24 15.98
C ASP A 385 -8.74 -25.99 17.04
N LEU A 386 -9.15 -25.87 18.31
CA LEU A 386 -8.51 -26.54 19.46
C LEU A 386 -8.56 -28.08 19.40
N THR A 387 -9.40 -28.67 18.55
CA THR A 387 -9.49 -30.13 18.36
C THR A 387 -8.41 -30.65 17.41
N GLY A 388 -7.80 -29.77 16.62
CA GLY A 388 -6.88 -30.10 15.54
C GLY A 388 -7.54 -30.18 14.16
N LYS A 389 -8.79 -29.72 13.99
CA LYS A 389 -9.42 -29.65 12.68
C LYS A 389 -8.92 -28.42 11.94
N VAL A 390 -8.44 -28.61 10.71
CA VAL A 390 -8.08 -27.50 9.82
C VAL A 390 -9.36 -26.84 9.29
N LEU A 391 -9.59 -25.60 9.69
CA LEU A 391 -10.75 -24.80 9.30
C LEU A 391 -10.55 -24.12 7.95
N TYR A 392 -9.33 -23.66 7.67
CA TYR A 392 -9.01 -22.97 6.43
C TYR A 392 -7.53 -23.14 6.06
N LYS A 393 -7.25 -23.26 4.75
CA LYS A 393 -5.89 -23.28 4.20
C LYS A 393 -5.73 -22.12 3.22
N ASN A 394 -4.93 -21.13 3.58
CA ASN A 394 -4.62 -20.03 2.68
C ASN A 394 -3.24 -20.23 2.05
N ASN A 395 -3.22 -20.85 0.88
CA ASN A 395 -2.00 -21.12 0.11
C ASN A 395 -1.88 -20.30 -1.18
N VAL A 396 -2.79 -19.33 -1.39
CA VAL A 396 -2.88 -18.54 -2.63
C VAL A 396 -2.22 -17.16 -2.53
N SER A 397 -1.69 -16.80 -1.35
CA SER A 397 -0.99 -15.53 -1.13
C SER A 397 0.12 -15.35 -2.16
N GLN A 398 0.07 -14.23 -2.88
CA GLN A 398 1.05 -13.86 -3.92
C GLN A 398 2.07 -12.81 -3.43
N GLY A 399 1.82 -12.19 -2.27
CA GLY A 399 2.72 -11.21 -1.66
C GLY A 399 4.00 -11.85 -1.13
N ASP A 400 5.12 -11.16 -1.30
CA ASP A 400 6.36 -11.52 -0.63
C ASP A 400 6.22 -11.23 0.88
N ARG A 401 6.60 -12.20 1.73
CA ARG A 401 6.68 -12.10 3.20
C ARG A 401 5.44 -11.49 3.85
N SER A 402 4.28 -11.86 3.33
CA SER A 402 2.99 -11.38 3.80
C SER A 402 1.89 -12.36 3.44
N VAL A 403 0.90 -12.44 4.33
CA VAL A 403 -0.31 -13.24 4.12
C VAL A 403 -1.45 -12.33 3.68
N SER A 404 -2.09 -12.65 2.56
CA SER A 404 -3.28 -11.93 2.09
C SER A 404 -4.56 -12.61 2.59
N TYR A 405 -5.40 -11.90 3.35
CA TYR A 405 -6.66 -12.44 3.85
C TYR A 405 -7.75 -12.44 2.77
N THR A 406 -8.34 -13.61 2.49
CA THR A 406 -9.48 -13.73 1.56
C THR A 406 -10.80 -13.36 2.25
N LYS A 407 -11.82 -12.96 1.48
CA LYS A 407 -13.16 -12.68 2.01
C LYS A 407 -13.78 -13.88 2.72
N SER A 408 -13.55 -15.10 2.21
CA SER A 408 -14.02 -16.35 2.81
C SER A 408 -13.36 -16.63 4.16
N MET A 409 -12.06 -16.41 4.27
CA MET A 409 -11.30 -16.55 5.51
C MET A 409 -11.77 -15.55 6.57
N LEU A 410 -11.95 -14.27 6.21
CA LEU A 410 -12.46 -13.24 7.12
C LEU A 410 -13.91 -13.48 7.55
N LYS A 411 -14.71 -14.14 6.72
CA LYS A 411 -16.06 -14.57 7.10
C LYS A 411 -15.98 -15.69 8.14
N LEU A 412 -15.16 -16.72 7.88
CA LEU A 412 -14.94 -17.83 8.80
C LEU A 412 -14.45 -17.35 10.18
N ILE A 413 -13.45 -16.47 10.22
CA ILE A 413 -12.92 -15.94 11.49
C ILE A 413 -14.01 -15.23 12.31
N ARG A 414 -14.94 -14.51 11.66
CA ARG A 414 -16.00 -13.76 12.34
C ARG A 414 -17.16 -14.64 12.82
N GLU A 415 -17.42 -15.74 12.12
CA GLU A 415 -18.57 -16.61 12.37
C GLU A 415 -18.22 -17.85 13.18
N HIS A 416 -16.94 -18.08 13.48
CA HIS A 416 -16.52 -19.24 14.27
C HIS A 416 -16.56 -18.93 15.77
N ASP A 417 -17.37 -19.68 16.51
CA ASP A 417 -17.61 -19.45 17.94
C ASP A 417 -16.50 -19.99 18.85
N SER A 418 -15.61 -20.84 18.33
CA SER A 418 -14.52 -21.46 19.08
C SER A 418 -13.17 -20.75 18.84
N PRO A 419 -12.23 -20.81 19.80
CA PRO A 419 -10.91 -20.23 19.61
C PRO A 419 -10.16 -20.82 18.41
N ILE A 420 -9.54 -19.95 17.62
CA ILE A 420 -8.80 -20.29 16.40
C ILE A 420 -7.29 -20.24 16.68
N ILE A 421 -6.59 -21.28 16.25
CA ILE A 421 -5.13 -21.35 16.20
C ILE A 421 -4.65 -21.04 14.78
N THR A 422 -3.54 -20.33 14.67
CA THR A 422 -2.90 -20.01 13.38
C THR A 422 -1.56 -20.69 13.22
N ILE A 423 -1.22 -21.10 12.00
CA ILE A 423 0.13 -21.53 11.64
C ILE A 423 0.54 -20.98 10.27
N HIS A 424 1.70 -20.32 10.20
CA HIS A 424 2.28 -19.77 8.97
C HIS A 424 3.79 -19.96 8.90
N ASN A 425 4.39 -19.76 7.72
CA ASN A 425 5.85 -19.81 7.57
C ASN A 425 6.48 -18.43 7.48
N HIS A 426 7.70 -18.32 8.02
CA HIS A 426 8.63 -17.22 7.72
C HIS A 426 9.76 -17.75 6.83
N PRO A 427 9.88 -17.30 5.56
CA PRO A 427 10.93 -17.77 4.65
C PRO A 427 12.35 -17.54 5.15
N SER A 428 12.55 -16.47 5.92
CA SER A 428 13.83 -16.13 6.55
C SER A 428 13.99 -16.71 7.95
N SER A 429 13.05 -17.55 8.40
CA SER A 429 13.07 -18.22 9.71
C SER A 429 13.21 -17.26 10.91
N MET A 430 12.69 -16.04 10.74
CA MET A 430 12.71 -15.00 11.78
C MET A 430 11.61 -15.26 12.81
N PRO A 431 11.77 -14.77 14.05
CA PRO A 431 10.73 -14.83 15.08
C PRO A 431 9.47 -14.03 14.69
N PRO A 432 8.39 -14.08 15.51
CA PRO A 432 7.18 -13.31 15.26
C PRO A 432 7.46 -11.82 15.02
N SER A 433 6.85 -11.29 13.97
CA SER A 433 6.84 -9.85 13.69
C SER A 433 5.76 -9.16 14.52
N LEU A 434 5.84 -7.83 14.60
CA LEU A 434 4.77 -7.04 15.22
C LEU A 434 3.42 -7.26 14.52
N GLY A 435 3.44 -7.48 13.20
CA GLY A 435 2.24 -7.77 12.40
C GLY A 435 1.57 -9.08 12.80
N ASP A 436 2.34 -10.10 13.20
CA ASP A 436 1.81 -11.38 13.67
C ASP A 436 1.09 -11.21 15.01
N LEU A 437 1.74 -10.53 15.95
CA LEU A 437 1.18 -10.24 17.28
C LEU A 437 -0.10 -9.39 17.17
N HIS A 438 -0.06 -8.33 16.36
CA HIS A 438 -1.23 -7.47 16.13
C HIS A 438 -2.35 -8.19 15.40
N SER A 439 -2.03 -9.08 14.45
CA SER A 439 -3.04 -9.86 13.75
C SER A 439 -3.73 -10.84 14.69
N GLN A 440 -3.00 -11.50 15.58
CA GLN A 440 -3.57 -12.35 16.63
C GLN A 440 -4.52 -11.55 17.54
N LEU A 441 -4.12 -10.35 17.98
CA LEU A 441 -4.98 -9.48 18.79
C LEU A 441 -6.25 -9.06 18.04
N VAL A 442 -6.11 -8.48 16.84
CA VAL A 442 -7.23 -7.94 16.05
C VAL A 442 -8.24 -9.01 15.67
N ARG A 443 -7.77 -10.24 15.47
CA ARG A 443 -8.59 -11.35 14.99
C ARG A 443 -9.02 -12.31 16.10
N GLY A 444 -8.57 -12.08 17.34
CA GLY A 444 -8.92 -12.91 18.49
C GLY A 444 -8.44 -14.36 18.36
N TYR A 445 -7.28 -14.60 17.73
CA TYR A 445 -6.72 -15.96 17.70
C TYR A 445 -6.22 -16.33 19.10
N SER A 446 -6.43 -17.58 19.51
CA SER A 446 -5.94 -18.05 20.81
C SER A 446 -4.43 -18.20 20.80
N GLU A 447 -3.87 -18.69 19.68
CA GLU A 447 -2.45 -19.01 19.60
C GLU A 447 -1.95 -18.96 18.16
N GLY A 448 -0.66 -18.68 18.01
CA GLY A 448 0.00 -18.59 16.71
C GLY A 448 1.31 -19.37 16.68
N PHE A 449 1.52 -20.03 15.54
CA PHE A 449 2.71 -20.83 15.27
C PHE A 449 3.40 -20.33 14.02
N ILE A 450 4.72 -20.13 14.11
CA ILE A 450 5.55 -19.75 12.97
C ILE A 450 6.54 -20.87 12.69
N VAL A 451 6.60 -21.33 11.45
CA VAL A 451 7.54 -22.36 11.01
C VAL A 451 8.57 -21.78 10.04
N GLY A 452 9.86 -21.89 10.38
CA GLY A 452 10.93 -21.42 9.52
C GLY A 452 11.42 -22.50 8.56
N HIS A 453 11.98 -22.08 7.43
CA HIS A 453 12.55 -22.97 6.42
C HIS A 453 13.78 -23.75 6.95
N ASN A 454 14.43 -23.26 8.01
CA ASN A 454 15.52 -23.94 8.71
C ASN A 454 15.03 -24.91 9.82
N GLY A 455 13.72 -25.14 9.95
CA GLY A 455 13.15 -26.02 10.98
C GLY A 455 12.99 -25.39 12.36
N ILE A 456 13.19 -24.09 12.51
CA ILE A 456 12.75 -23.36 13.72
C ILE A 456 11.22 -23.34 13.80
N VAL A 457 10.70 -23.39 15.02
CA VAL A 457 9.26 -23.29 15.28
C VAL A 457 9.08 -22.32 16.43
N PHE A 458 8.27 -21.28 16.25
CA PHE A 458 7.89 -20.37 17.32
C PHE A 458 6.42 -20.58 17.68
N GLN A 459 6.14 -20.49 18.96
CA GLN A 459 4.79 -20.45 19.54
C GLN A 459 4.63 -19.08 20.19
N TYR A 460 3.52 -18.39 19.93
CA TYR A 460 3.23 -17.10 20.54
C TYR A 460 1.74 -16.95 20.89
N GLU A 461 1.50 -16.31 22.03
CA GLU A 461 0.18 -16.06 22.58
C GLU A 461 0.10 -14.64 23.13
N VAL A 462 -0.95 -13.92 22.73
CA VAL A 462 -1.27 -12.58 23.19
C VAL A 462 -2.39 -12.72 24.21
N SER A 463 -2.02 -13.09 25.43
CA SER A 463 -2.93 -13.46 26.53
C SER A 463 -3.69 -12.26 27.10
N SER A 464 -3.07 -11.07 27.11
CA SER A 464 -3.77 -9.80 27.30
C SER A 464 -2.87 -8.63 26.88
N LEU A 465 -3.11 -8.03 25.72
CA LEU A 465 -2.45 -6.75 25.42
C LEU A 465 -3.09 -5.68 26.30
N LYS A 466 -2.31 -5.12 27.24
CA LYS A 466 -2.68 -3.88 27.93
C LYS A 466 -2.95 -2.74 26.93
N SER A 467 -2.33 -2.81 25.75
CA SER A 467 -2.46 -1.89 24.60
C SER A 467 -1.72 -2.46 23.37
N PHE A 468 -2.04 -2.02 22.14
CA PHE A 468 -1.21 -2.34 20.95
C PHE A 468 0.25 -1.92 21.18
N ILE A 469 1.20 -2.77 20.79
CA ILE A 469 2.63 -2.41 20.82
C ILE A 469 2.88 -1.33 19.77
N PRO A 470 3.34 -0.12 20.14
CA PRO A 470 3.67 0.91 19.16
C PRO A 470 4.87 0.46 18.31
N TYR A 471 4.77 0.62 16.99
CA TYR A 471 5.86 0.25 16.06
C TYR A 471 7.16 0.99 16.39
N VAL A 472 7.05 2.22 16.89
CA VAL A 472 8.17 3.02 17.41
C VAL A 472 8.91 2.33 18.56
N THR A 473 8.18 1.83 19.55
CA THR A 473 8.78 1.15 20.70
C THR A 473 9.52 -0.11 20.23
N TYR A 474 8.93 -0.86 19.31
CA TYR A 474 9.58 -2.00 18.68
C TYR A 474 10.88 -1.61 17.95
N LEU A 475 10.84 -0.57 17.10
CA LEU A 475 12.03 -0.12 16.36
C LEU A 475 13.13 0.43 17.28
N GLN A 476 12.76 1.16 18.33
CA GLN A 476 13.72 1.71 19.29
C GLN A 476 14.47 0.60 20.03
N ILE A 477 13.75 -0.38 20.54
CA ILE A 477 14.35 -1.52 21.24
C ILE A 477 15.20 -2.35 20.26
N LEU A 478 14.70 -2.56 19.03
CA LEU A 478 15.43 -3.26 17.97
C LEU A 478 16.76 -2.59 17.64
N GLU A 479 16.76 -1.27 17.47
CA GLU A 479 17.96 -0.52 17.13
C GLU A 479 18.93 -0.47 18.32
N ASN A 480 18.43 -0.31 19.55
CA ASN A 480 19.26 -0.41 20.76
C ASN A 480 19.96 -1.77 20.84
N ASN A 481 19.27 -2.85 20.47
CA ASN A 481 19.85 -4.19 20.46
C ASN A 481 20.87 -4.36 19.32
N ARG A 482 20.67 -3.75 18.15
CA ARG A 482 21.69 -3.71 17.08
C ARG A 482 22.94 -2.93 17.51
N LEU A 483 22.78 -1.82 18.23
CA LEU A 483 23.89 -1.02 18.76
C LEU A 483 24.73 -1.78 19.81
N LYS A 484 24.16 -2.80 20.46
CA LYS A 484 24.90 -3.73 21.35
C LYS A 484 25.74 -4.77 20.58
N GLY A 485 25.69 -4.76 19.24
CA GLY A 485 26.42 -5.69 18.39
C GLY A 485 25.69 -7.00 18.09
N TYR A 486 24.40 -7.11 18.42
CA TYR A 486 23.59 -8.29 18.08
C TYR A 486 23.34 -8.37 16.58
N ASN A 487 23.32 -9.60 16.04
CA ASN A 487 22.89 -9.83 14.66
C ASN A 487 21.37 -9.69 14.53
N GLU A 488 20.85 -9.61 13.30
CA GLU A 488 19.42 -9.32 13.05
C GLU A 488 18.46 -10.27 13.78
N PHE A 489 18.79 -11.57 13.87
CA PHE A 489 17.98 -12.54 14.59
C PHE A 489 18.01 -12.31 16.10
N GLU A 490 19.21 -12.12 16.66
CA GLU A 490 19.41 -11.83 18.09
C GLU A 490 18.75 -10.50 18.49
N SER A 491 18.85 -9.47 17.65
CA SER A 491 18.23 -8.17 17.89
C SER A 491 16.71 -8.29 17.94
N GLN A 492 16.09 -8.97 16.97
CA GLN A 492 14.64 -9.20 16.99
C GLN A 492 14.21 -10.05 18.19
N MET A 493 15.04 -11.02 18.58
CA MET A 493 14.70 -11.89 19.69
C MET A 493 14.79 -11.23 21.06
N SER A 494 15.85 -10.46 21.29
CA SER A 494 15.98 -9.62 22.47
C SER A 494 14.86 -8.57 22.53
N THR A 495 14.44 -8.04 21.38
CA THR A 495 13.37 -7.04 21.30
C THR A 495 12.01 -7.62 21.69
N LEU A 496 11.66 -8.80 21.16
CA LEU A 496 10.41 -9.45 21.55
C LEU A 496 10.41 -9.83 23.03
N LYS A 497 11.56 -10.24 23.60
CA LYS A 497 11.68 -10.54 25.02
C LYS A 497 11.38 -9.32 25.88
N GLU A 498 12.02 -8.18 25.62
CA GLU A 498 11.77 -6.93 26.34
C GLU A 498 10.32 -6.44 26.18
N LEU A 499 9.74 -6.59 24.99
CA LEU A 499 8.35 -6.24 24.73
C LEU A 499 7.36 -7.18 25.43
N SER A 500 7.67 -8.47 25.54
CA SER A 500 6.78 -9.46 26.19
C SER A 500 6.53 -9.11 27.66
N GLU A 501 7.58 -8.68 28.36
CA GLU A 501 7.52 -8.21 29.76
C GLU A 501 6.64 -6.96 29.92
N SER A 502 6.69 -6.06 28.93
CA SER A 502 6.01 -4.76 28.99
C SER A 502 4.56 -4.80 28.50
N PHE A 503 4.26 -5.62 27.50
CA PHE A 503 2.99 -5.59 26.75
C PHE A 503 2.10 -6.81 26.95
N GLY A 504 2.54 -7.85 27.65
CA GLY A 504 1.67 -8.96 28.07
C GLY A 504 1.35 -9.94 26.94
N PHE A 505 2.37 -10.39 26.22
CA PHE A 505 2.31 -11.53 25.32
C PHE A 505 3.43 -12.50 25.66
N THR A 506 3.31 -13.76 25.28
CA THR A 506 4.37 -14.75 25.39
C THR A 506 4.79 -15.17 23.99
N PHE A 507 6.07 -15.49 23.84
CA PHE A 507 6.56 -16.18 22.65
C PHE A 507 7.74 -17.06 23.08
N LYS A 508 7.92 -18.20 22.42
CA LYS A 508 9.04 -19.10 22.67
C LYS A 508 9.43 -19.86 21.41
N GLU A 509 10.71 -20.23 21.33
CA GLU A 509 11.18 -21.22 20.36
C GLU A 509 10.81 -22.62 20.89
N VAL A 510 10.05 -23.38 20.11
CA VAL A 510 9.59 -24.71 20.52
C VAL A 510 10.73 -25.72 20.43
N GLY A 511 10.96 -26.43 21.54
CA GLY A 511 12.00 -27.45 21.65
C GLY A 511 13.39 -26.92 22.04
N ARG A 512 13.46 -25.69 22.54
CA ARG A 512 14.64 -25.12 23.19
C ARG A 512 14.30 -24.94 24.67
N ASP A 513 14.99 -25.65 25.56
CA ASP A 513 14.85 -25.43 27.00
C ASP A 513 15.41 -24.04 27.34
N GLU A 514 14.69 -23.27 28.18
CA GLU A 514 15.09 -21.92 28.64
C GLU A 514 16.36 -21.91 29.49
#